data_AF-A0A2E8UMX3-F1
#
_entry.id   AF-A0A2E8UMX3-F1
#
_cell.length_a   1.000
_cell.length_b   1.000
_cell.length_c   1.000
_cell.angle_alpha   90.00
_cell.angle_beta   90.00
_cell.angle_gamma   90.00
#
_symmetry.space_group_name_H-M   'P 1'
#
loop_
_entity.id
_entity.type
_entity.pdbx_description
1 polymer ?
#
loop_
_entity_poly.entity_id
_entity_poly.type
_entity_poly.pdbx_seq_one_letter_code
_entity_poly.pdbx_strand_id
1 'polypeptide(L)'
;MPIKQDIIKPLFETSTLPGLGPERRDEALPLSVVEDDIDEVLAASNLAGNAADKVRSAALLWHDHLDASHSISQEIRDSDGSFLHGIMHRREPDYPNAKYWFHRAGTHPSFVEIFKRAITAGTEMEFLKQSTAWDPFAMVDAVSEARIGSADYKQLQKLQALEVEGLLEWFCR
;
A
#
# COMPACT_ATOMS: atom_id res chain seq x y z
N MET A 1 24.35 -11.88 -1.88
CA MET A 1 23.51 -11.29 -0.81
C MET A 1 22.09 -11.25 -1.33
N PRO A 2 21.08 -11.57 -0.52
CA PRO A 2 19.69 -11.46 -0.98
C PRO A 2 19.40 -10.00 -1.37
N ILE A 3 18.55 -9.79 -2.37
CA ILE A 3 18.08 -8.43 -2.70
C ILE A 3 17.22 -7.99 -1.50
N LYS A 4 17.33 -6.73 -1.05
CA LYS A 4 16.58 -6.21 0.12
C LYS A 4 15.08 -6.54 0.02
N GLN A 5 14.55 -6.47 -1.20
CA GLN A 5 13.17 -6.83 -1.52
C GLN A 5 12.83 -8.29 -1.20
N ASP A 6 13.74 -9.25 -1.47
CA ASP A 6 13.53 -10.68 -1.18
C ASP A 6 13.41 -10.93 0.32
N ILE A 7 14.10 -10.12 1.13
CA ILE A 7 14.11 -10.23 2.60
C ILE A 7 12.79 -9.72 3.19
N ILE A 8 12.25 -8.62 2.65
CA ILE A 8 11.01 -8.03 3.18
C ILE A 8 9.74 -8.68 2.62
N LYS A 9 9.82 -9.32 1.45
CA LYS A 9 8.67 -9.92 0.75
C LYS A 9 7.79 -10.81 1.65
N PRO A 10 8.34 -11.66 2.54
CA PRO A 10 7.52 -12.52 3.41
C PRO A 10 6.54 -11.76 4.29
N LEU A 11 6.82 -10.50 4.67
CA LEU A 11 5.87 -9.67 5.45
C LEU A 11 4.55 -9.41 4.72
N PHE A 12 4.54 -9.53 3.39
CA PHE A 12 3.40 -9.23 2.53
C PHE A 12 2.73 -10.49 1.96
N GLU A 13 3.20 -11.69 2.34
CA GLU A 13 2.64 -12.98 1.90
C GLU A 13 1.58 -13.48 2.89
N THR A 14 0.40 -12.87 2.86
CA THR A 14 -0.75 -13.26 3.70
C THR A 14 -1.74 -14.16 2.95
N SER A 15 -2.54 -14.95 3.69
CA SER A 15 -3.56 -15.85 3.14
C SER A 15 -4.64 -15.14 2.33
N THR A 16 -4.99 -13.92 2.72
CA THR A 16 -5.95 -13.07 2.01
C THR A 16 -5.36 -11.67 1.83
N LEU A 17 -5.92 -10.92 0.88
CA LEU A 17 -5.54 -9.53 0.63
C LEU A 17 -6.18 -8.58 1.65
N PRO A 18 -5.49 -7.48 2.02
CA PRO A 18 -6.07 -6.47 2.90
C PRO A 18 -7.40 -5.93 2.37
N GLY A 19 -8.26 -5.50 3.29
CA GLY A 19 -9.49 -4.79 2.95
C GLY A 19 -9.22 -3.46 2.25
N LEU A 20 -10.28 -2.87 1.70
CA LEU A 20 -10.26 -1.50 1.16
C LEU A 20 -10.75 -0.46 2.17
N GLY A 21 -11.30 -0.90 3.30
CA GLY A 21 -11.73 -0.05 4.39
C GLY A 21 -10.97 -0.33 5.70
N PRO A 22 -11.54 0.13 6.83
CA PRO A 22 -10.89 0.08 8.14
C PRO A 22 -11.08 -1.28 8.82
N GLU A 23 -11.78 -2.21 8.18
CA GLU A 23 -11.93 -3.57 8.65
C GLU A 23 -10.58 -4.26 8.82
N ARG A 24 -10.47 -5.02 9.92
CA ARG A 24 -9.39 -5.97 10.13
C ARG A 24 -9.83 -7.33 9.63
N ARG A 25 -8.95 -8.03 8.92
CA ARG A 25 -9.19 -9.42 8.52
C ARG A 25 -9.27 -10.32 9.75
N ASP A 26 -10.01 -11.42 9.64
CA ASP A 26 -10.18 -12.39 10.73
C ASP A 26 -8.84 -13.00 11.16
N GLU A 27 -7.91 -13.18 10.20
CA GLU A 27 -6.56 -13.69 10.46
C GLU A 27 -5.54 -12.61 10.90
N ALA A 28 -5.96 -11.34 11.08
CA ALA A 28 -5.02 -10.27 11.38
C ALA A 28 -4.37 -10.45 12.76
N LEU A 29 -3.05 -10.59 12.77
CA LEU A 29 -2.25 -10.74 13.99
C LEU A 29 -2.32 -9.49 14.87
N PRO A 30 -2.15 -9.62 16.21
CA PRO A 30 -2.02 -8.47 17.11
C PRO A 30 -0.87 -7.54 16.69
N LEU A 31 -1.01 -6.24 16.97
CA LEU A 31 -0.02 -5.22 16.58
C LEU A 31 1.39 -5.58 17.04
N SER A 32 1.55 -5.99 18.30
CA SER A 32 2.86 -6.34 18.85
C SER A 32 3.55 -7.49 18.10
N VAL A 33 2.79 -8.48 17.63
CA VAL A 33 3.35 -9.62 16.87
C VAL A 33 3.82 -9.13 15.50
N VAL A 34 3.02 -8.29 14.84
CA VAL A 34 3.39 -7.71 13.54
C VAL A 34 4.62 -6.80 13.69
N GLU A 35 4.72 -6.03 14.77
CA GLU A 35 5.88 -5.18 15.06
C GLU A 35 7.14 -6.01 15.30
N ASP A 36 7.05 -7.10 16.06
CA ASP A 36 8.17 -8.03 16.28
C ASP A 36 8.65 -8.65 14.95
N ASP A 37 7.72 -9.12 14.11
CA ASP A 37 8.03 -9.68 12.78
C ASP A 37 8.70 -8.64 11.86
N ILE A 38 8.19 -7.39 11.87
CA ILE A 38 8.78 -6.28 11.11
C ILE A 38 10.20 -5.99 11.60
N ASP A 39 10.43 -5.94 12.92
CA ASP A 39 11.74 -5.66 13.51
C ASP A 39 12.78 -6.71 13.11
N GLU A 40 12.42 -7.99 13.18
CA GLU A 40 13.28 -9.10 12.77
C GLU A 40 13.67 -8.99 11.28
N VAL A 41 12.68 -8.78 10.42
CA VAL A 41 12.88 -8.69 8.97
C VAL A 41 13.70 -7.44 8.59
N LEU A 42 13.41 -6.29 9.21
CA LEU A 42 14.15 -5.05 8.94
C LEU A 42 15.62 -5.18 9.38
N ALA A 43 15.89 -5.80 10.53
CA ALA A 43 17.24 -6.08 10.98
C ALA A 43 18.02 -6.97 9.99
N ALA A 44 17.35 -7.97 9.39
CA ALA A 44 17.95 -8.83 8.38
C ALA A 44 18.15 -8.13 7.02
N SER A 45 17.31 -7.15 6.69
CA SER A 45 17.31 -6.46 5.38
C SER A 45 18.43 -5.42 5.22
N ASN A 46 19.03 -4.98 6.32
CA ASN A 46 19.96 -3.84 6.35
C ASN A 46 19.37 -2.54 5.76
N LEU A 47 18.04 -2.39 5.78
CA LEU A 47 17.35 -1.11 5.57
C LEU A 47 17.51 -0.24 6.82
N ALA A 48 17.68 1.06 6.63
CA ALA A 48 17.84 2.01 7.73
C ALA A 48 17.18 3.36 7.41
N GLY A 49 16.91 4.14 8.46
CA GLY A 49 16.27 5.46 8.37
C GLY A 49 14.92 5.39 7.63
N ASN A 50 14.63 6.44 6.86
CA ASN A 50 13.35 6.57 6.16
C ASN A 50 12.97 5.35 5.29
N ALA A 51 13.93 4.60 4.75
CA ALA A 51 13.62 3.40 3.96
C ALA A 51 13.02 2.28 4.83
N ALA A 52 13.54 2.09 6.04
CA ALA A 52 12.99 1.15 7.01
C ALA A 52 11.61 1.61 7.51
N ASP A 53 11.44 2.91 7.77
CA ASP A 53 10.16 3.48 8.23
C ASP A 53 9.07 3.35 7.17
N LYS A 54 9.40 3.55 5.88
CA LYS A 54 8.49 3.34 4.76
C LYS A 54 8.01 1.89 4.66
N VAL A 55 8.93 0.93 4.79
CA VAL A 55 8.58 -0.50 4.78
C VAL A 55 7.75 -0.87 6.00
N ARG A 56 8.08 -0.36 7.19
CA ARG A 56 7.28 -0.55 8.41
C ARG A 56 5.85 -0.01 8.24
N SER A 57 5.71 1.23 7.77
CA SER A 57 4.40 1.84 7.52
C SER A 57 3.59 1.05 6.50
N ALA A 58 4.20 0.59 5.41
CA ALA A 58 3.55 -0.26 4.42
C ALA A 58 3.12 -1.62 4.99
N ALA A 59 3.96 -2.27 5.79
CA ALA A 59 3.65 -3.54 6.43
C ALA A 59 2.50 -3.40 7.43
N LEU A 60 2.47 -2.33 8.23
CA LEU A 60 1.37 -2.05 9.15
C LEU A 60 0.05 -1.81 8.41
N LEU A 61 0.07 -1.10 7.27
CA LEU A 61 -1.12 -1.04 6.39
C LEU A 61 -1.51 -2.43 5.92
N TRP A 62 -0.55 -3.20 5.41
CA TRP A 62 -0.80 -4.54 4.91
C TRP A 62 -1.44 -5.45 5.97
N HIS A 63 -1.11 -5.26 7.24
CA HIS A 63 -1.61 -6.04 8.38
C HIS A 63 -2.82 -5.42 9.10
N ASP A 64 -3.49 -4.47 8.46
CA ASP A 64 -4.72 -3.82 8.95
C ASP A 64 -4.53 -3.00 10.25
N HIS A 65 -3.31 -2.50 10.50
CA HIS A 65 -2.98 -1.61 11.62
C HIS A 65 -2.86 -0.17 11.14
N LEU A 66 -4.00 0.41 10.73
CA LEU A 66 -4.08 1.75 10.13
C LEU A 66 -3.50 2.84 11.04
N ASP A 67 -3.90 2.89 12.31
CA ASP A 67 -3.44 3.93 13.25
C ASP A 67 -1.91 3.90 13.47
N ALA A 68 -1.34 2.70 13.58
CA ALA A 68 0.10 2.50 13.73
C ALA A 68 0.84 2.92 12.45
N SER A 69 0.30 2.56 11.29
CA SER A 69 0.87 3.02 10.02
C SER A 69 0.79 4.53 9.86
N HIS A 70 -0.37 5.13 10.16
CA HIS A 70 -0.59 6.58 10.11
C HIS A 70 0.44 7.32 10.96
N SER A 71 0.69 6.82 12.18
CA SER A 71 1.65 7.39 13.11
C SER A 71 3.05 7.50 12.52
N ILE A 72 3.43 6.58 11.63
CA ILE A 72 4.73 6.59 10.95
C ILE A 72 4.67 7.39 9.65
N SER A 73 3.66 7.17 8.80
CA SER A 73 3.58 7.83 7.49
C SER A 73 3.51 9.35 7.60
N GLN A 74 2.88 9.89 8.66
CA GLN A 74 2.80 11.33 8.88
C GLN A 74 4.17 11.98 9.17
N GLU A 75 5.13 11.24 9.72
CA GLU A 75 6.47 11.74 10.03
C GLU A 75 7.43 11.66 8.83
N ILE A 76 7.08 10.90 7.79
CA ILE A 76 7.86 10.77 6.57
C ILE A 76 7.52 11.94 5.63
N ARG A 77 8.30 13.02 5.72
CA ARG A 77 8.06 14.30 5.01
C ARG A 77 8.58 14.32 3.56
N ASP A 78 8.24 13.30 2.79
CA ASP A 78 8.55 13.22 1.35
C ASP A 78 7.35 12.66 0.53
N SER A 79 7.56 12.48 -0.77
CA SER A 79 6.54 11.95 -1.68
C SER A 79 6.13 10.52 -1.34
N ASP A 80 7.07 9.69 -0.86
CA ASP A 80 6.82 8.30 -0.50
C ASP A 80 5.91 8.21 0.73
N GLY A 81 6.23 9.02 1.76
CA GLY A 81 5.40 9.13 2.98
C GLY A 81 4.01 9.66 2.68
N SER A 82 3.91 10.67 1.82
CA SER A 82 2.62 11.21 1.36
C SER A 82 1.79 10.17 0.60
N PHE A 83 2.42 9.29 -0.18
CA PHE A 83 1.73 8.20 -0.87
C PHE A 83 1.16 7.19 0.14
N LEU A 84 1.99 6.69 1.07
CA LEU A 84 1.52 5.76 2.12
C LEU A 84 0.37 6.36 2.94
N HIS A 85 0.45 7.65 3.24
CA HIS A 85 -0.60 8.39 3.93
C HIS A 85 -1.91 8.45 3.11
N GLY A 86 -1.80 8.65 1.79
CA GLY A 86 -2.95 8.60 0.87
C GLY A 86 -3.64 7.23 0.86
N ILE A 87 -2.87 6.13 0.86
CA ILE A 87 -3.42 4.77 0.96
C ILE A 87 -4.10 4.58 2.32
N MET A 88 -3.47 5.04 3.41
CA MET A 88 -4.01 4.95 4.76
C MET A 88 -5.40 5.61 4.85
N HIS A 89 -5.54 6.88 4.46
CA HIS A 89 -6.83 7.57 4.50
C HIS A 89 -7.85 7.01 3.50
N ARG A 90 -7.42 6.46 2.36
CA ARG A 90 -8.31 5.73 1.46
C ARG A 90 -8.94 4.53 2.16
N ARG A 91 -8.17 3.85 3.02
CA ARG A 91 -8.66 2.76 3.87
C ARG A 91 -9.39 3.23 5.14
N GLU A 92 -9.27 4.50 5.54
CA GLU A 92 -10.02 5.12 6.64
C GLU A 92 -11.38 5.72 6.19
N PRO A 93 -11.91 5.27 5.06
CA PRO A 93 -12.85 6.01 4.21
C PRO A 93 -12.80 7.56 4.18
N ASP A 94 -11.65 8.19 4.46
CA ASP A 94 -11.47 9.64 4.36
C ASP A 94 -10.95 10.02 2.96
N TYR A 95 -11.82 9.82 1.97
CA TYR A 95 -11.45 9.99 0.56
C TYR A 95 -10.97 11.41 0.20
N PRO A 96 -11.56 12.52 0.69
CA PRO A 96 -11.05 13.86 0.42
C PRO A 96 -9.61 14.04 0.93
N ASN A 97 -9.30 13.51 2.11
CA ASN A 97 -7.97 13.59 2.69
C ASN A 97 -6.98 12.65 2.00
N ALA A 98 -7.42 11.45 1.60
CA ALA A 98 -6.64 10.57 0.75
C ALA A 98 -6.18 11.29 -0.54
N LYS A 99 -7.10 11.99 -1.22
CA LYS A 99 -6.79 12.81 -2.40
C LYS A 99 -5.83 13.95 -2.08
N TYR A 100 -5.98 14.61 -0.92
CA TYR A 100 -5.02 15.63 -0.47
C TYR A 100 -3.60 15.06 -0.35
N TRP A 101 -3.44 13.88 0.25
CA TRP A 101 -2.13 13.24 0.40
C TRP A 101 -1.56 12.70 -0.92
N PHE A 102 -2.39 12.14 -1.80
CA PHE A 102 -1.95 11.79 -3.15
C PHE A 102 -1.53 13.02 -3.97
N HIS A 103 -2.19 14.17 -3.78
CA HIS A 103 -1.74 15.43 -4.37
C HIS A 103 -0.37 15.84 -3.83
N ARG A 104 -0.10 15.67 -2.54
CA ARG A 104 1.22 15.91 -1.93
C ARG A 104 2.30 14.94 -2.40
N ALA A 105 1.94 13.69 -2.68
CA ALA A 105 2.85 12.70 -3.26
C ALA A 105 3.34 13.12 -4.65
N GLY A 106 2.47 13.82 -5.41
CA GLY A 106 2.77 14.31 -6.74
C GLY A 106 2.88 13.18 -7.78
N THR A 107 3.63 13.40 -8.85
CA THR A 107 3.92 12.37 -9.86
C THR A 107 4.99 11.42 -9.34
N HIS A 108 4.57 10.43 -8.57
CA HIS A 108 5.47 9.51 -7.89
C HIS A 108 6.16 8.55 -8.89
N PRO A 109 7.49 8.33 -8.80
CA PRO A 109 8.21 7.46 -9.74
C PRO A 109 7.70 6.02 -9.83
N SER A 110 7.14 5.48 -8.74
CA SER A 110 6.57 4.12 -8.72
C SER A 110 5.31 3.97 -9.59
N PHE A 111 4.65 5.06 -10.00
CA PHE A 111 3.45 5.00 -10.85
C PHE A 111 3.68 4.21 -12.14
N VAL A 112 4.88 4.27 -12.72
CA VAL A 112 5.23 3.52 -13.93
C VAL A 112 5.13 2.01 -13.69
N GLU A 113 5.74 1.53 -12.60
CA GLU A 113 5.77 0.10 -12.30
C GLU A 113 4.41 -0.38 -11.77
N ILE A 114 3.72 0.42 -10.96
CA ILE A 114 2.36 0.12 -10.50
C ILE A 114 1.41 -0.02 -11.69
N PHE A 115 1.43 0.95 -12.61
CA PHE A 115 0.59 0.90 -13.81
C PHE A 115 0.87 -0.33 -14.64
N LYS A 116 2.15 -0.63 -14.91
CA LYS A 116 2.59 -1.82 -15.64
C LYS A 116 2.13 -3.12 -14.98
N ARG A 117 2.22 -3.22 -13.65
CA ARG A 117 1.71 -4.38 -12.89
C ARG A 117 0.21 -4.52 -13.03
N ALA A 118 -0.53 -3.42 -12.86
CA ALA A 118 -1.99 -3.41 -12.92
C ALA A 118 -2.54 -3.84 -14.29
N ILE A 119 -1.96 -3.33 -15.39
CA ILE A 119 -2.35 -3.73 -16.75
C ILE A 119 -1.92 -5.16 -17.09
N THR A 120 -0.74 -5.61 -16.65
CA THR A 120 -0.26 -6.99 -16.87
C THR A 120 -1.14 -8.00 -16.12
N ALA A 121 -1.67 -7.64 -14.96
CA ALA A 121 -2.59 -8.46 -14.20
C ALA A 121 -3.97 -8.63 -14.87
N GLY A 122 -4.26 -7.93 -15.97
CA GLY A 122 -5.51 -8.08 -16.72
C GLY A 122 -6.73 -7.59 -15.95
N THR A 123 -6.62 -6.44 -15.29
CA THR A 123 -7.74 -5.82 -14.57
C THR A 123 -8.87 -5.38 -15.51
N GLU A 124 -10.12 -5.53 -15.08
CA GLU A 124 -11.30 -5.10 -15.83
C GLU A 124 -11.76 -3.68 -15.47
N MET A 125 -11.05 -3.01 -14.55
CA MET A 125 -11.40 -1.67 -14.08
C MET A 125 -11.29 -0.64 -15.22
N GLU A 126 -12.40 0.03 -15.52
CA GLU A 126 -12.51 0.93 -16.66
C GLU A 126 -11.53 2.11 -16.59
N PHE A 127 -11.28 2.65 -15.40
CA PHE A 127 -10.35 3.76 -15.20
C PHE A 127 -8.90 3.40 -15.56
N LEU A 128 -8.53 2.11 -15.51
CA LEU A 128 -7.21 1.64 -15.92
C LEU A 128 -7.14 1.35 -17.42
N LYS A 129 -8.20 0.78 -18.00
CA LYS A 129 -8.26 0.46 -19.44
C LYS A 129 -8.18 1.71 -20.33
N GLN A 130 -8.69 2.85 -19.84
CA GLN A 130 -8.68 4.12 -20.56
C GLN A 130 -7.46 5.00 -20.23
N SER A 131 -6.63 4.60 -19.27
CA SER A 131 -5.48 5.39 -18.84
C SER A 131 -4.19 4.94 -19.53
N THR A 132 -3.20 5.82 -19.53
CA THR A 132 -1.81 5.55 -19.96
C THR A 132 -0.82 5.60 -18.79
N ALA A 133 -1.30 5.88 -17.57
CA ALA A 133 -0.52 5.96 -16.35
C ALA A 133 -1.35 5.58 -15.12
N TRP A 134 -0.69 5.32 -13.99
CA TRP A 134 -1.39 5.15 -12.71
C TRP A 134 -2.02 6.46 -12.27
N ASP A 135 -3.31 6.42 -11.91
CA ASP A 135 -4.04 7.55 -11.34
C ASP A 135 -4.55 7.16 -9.94
N PRO A 136 -3.92 7.68 -8.86
CA PRO A 136 -4.36 7.37 -7.51
C PRO A 136 -5.72 8.01 -7.18
N PHE A 137 -6.11 9.09 -7.86
CA PHE A 137 -7.40 9.74 -7.64
C PHE A 137 -8.54 8.88 -8.18
N ALA A 138 -8.36 8.32 -9.38
CA ALA A 138 -9.30 7.35 -9.95
C ALA A 138 -9.40 6.08 -9.10
N MET A 139 -8.29 5.62 -8.51
CA MET A 139 -8.30 4.52 -7.54
C MET A 139 -9.11 4.87 -6.28
N VAL A 140 -8.97 6.09 -5.73
CA VAL A 140 -9.80 6.57 -4.61
C VAL A 140 -11.28 6.56 -4.97
N ASP A 141 -11.63 7.10 -6.14
CA ASP A 141 -13.04 7.17 -6.58
C ASP A 141 -13.63 5.77 -6.75
N ALA A 142 -12.90 4.86 -7.40
CA ALA A 142 -13.33 3.47 -7.56
C ALA A 142 -13.50 2.74 -6.22
N VAL A 143 -12.61 2.95 -5.25
CA VAL A 143 -12.77 2.40 -3.89
C VAL A 143 -14.00 2.98 -3.20
N SER A 144 -14.28 4.27 -3.34
CA SER A 144 -15.40 4.92 -2.68
C SER A 144 -16.78 4.41 -3.13
N GLU A 145 -16.86 3.88 -4.35
CA GLU A 145 -18.09 3.33 -4.95
C GLU A 145 -18.23 1.81 -4.74
N ALA A 146 -17.14 1.12 -4.39
CA ALA A 146 -17.10 -0.32 -4.28
C ALA A 146 -17.85 -0.83 -3.05
N ARG A 147 -18.76 -1.79 -3.25
CA ARG A 147 -19.45 -2.48 -2.14
C ARG A 147 -18.62 -3.67 -1.67
N ILE A 148 -18.45 -3.80 -0.36
CA ILE A 148 -17.76 -4.94 0.27
C ILE A 148 -18.28 -6.26 -0.30
N GLY A 149 -17.36 -7.12 -0.74
CA GLY A 149 -17.65 -8.45 -1.28
C GLY A 149 -18.05 -8.48 -2.77
N SER A 150 -18.25 -7.33 -3.43
CA SER A 150 -18.53 -7.28 -4.86
C SER A 150 -17.33 -7.76 -5.71
N ALA A 151 -17.57 -7.99 -7.00
CA ALA A 151 -16.49 -8.29 -7.94
C ALA A 151 -15.47 -7.15 -8.02
N ASP A 152 -15.96 -5.90 -8.12
CA ASP A 152 -15.12 -4.70 -8.18
C ASP A 152 -14.29 -4.54 -6.92
N TYR A 153 -14.87 -4.77 -5.72
CA TYR A 153 -14.14 -4.73 -4.46
C TYR A 153 -12.96 -5.71 -4.48
N LYS A 154 -13.18 -6.95 -4.91
CA LYS A 154 -12.11 -7.97 -5.01
C LYS A 154 -11.03 -7.60 -6.04
N GLN A 155 -11.40 -6.95 -7.14
CA GLN A 155 -10.44 -6.46 -8.12
C GLN A 155 -9.62 -5.29 -7.55
N LEU A 156 -10.26 -4.36 -6.87
CA LEU A 156 -9.62 -3.22 -6.22
C LEU A 156 -8.69 -3.65 -5.08
N GLN A 157 -9.00 -4.71 -4.33
CA GLN A 157 -8.07 -5.30 -3.36
C GLN A 157 -6.78 -5.77 -4.04
N LYS A 158 -6.88 -6.43 -5.20
CA LYS A 158 -5.71 -6.85 -5.99
C LYS A 158 -4.94 -5.65 -6.51
N LEU A 159 -5.62 -4.61 -6.98
CA LEU A 159 -4.97 -3.38 -7.43
C LEU A 159 -4.24 -2.65 -6.32
N GLN A 160 -4.84 -2.54 -5.13
CA GLN A 160 -4.16 -1.99 -3.95
C GLN A 160 -2.94 -2.84 -3.57
N ALA A 161 -3.03 -4.16 -3.68
CA ALA A 161 -1.89 -5.04 -3.43
C ALA A 161 -0.73 -4.76 -4.41
N LEU A 162 -1.01 -4.65 -5.70
CA LEU A 162 -0.02 -4.28 -6.72
C LEU A 162 0.53 -2.87 -6.53
N GLU A 163 -0.29 -1.94 -6.04
CA GLU A 163 0.13 -0.58 -5.67
C GLU A 163 1.17 -0.60 -4.54
N VAL A 164 0.93 -1.38 -3.48
CA VAL A 164 1.89 -1.57 -2.39
C VAL A 164 3.14 -2.28 -2.88
N GLU A 165 3.03 -3.35 -3.67
CA GLU A 165 4.20 -4.04 -4.23
C GLU A 165 5.10 -3.12 -5.07
N GLY A 166 4.51 -2.27 -5.91
CA GLY A 166 5.26 -1.30 -6.71
C GLY A 166 5.95 -0.23 -5.86
N LEU A 167 5.36 0.15 -4.73
CA LEU A 167 6.01 1.02 -3.73
C LEU A 167 7.17 0.32 -3.02
N LEU A 168 6.99 -0.93 -2.60
CA LEU A 168 8.05 -1.69 -1.93
C LEU A 168 9.25 -1.91 -2.85
N GLU A 169 9.01 -2.18 -4.13
CA GLU A 169 10.08 -2.25 -5.12
C GLU A 169 10.85 -0.92 -5.18
N TRP A 170 10.16 0.22 -5.15
CA TRP A 170 10.78 1.54 -5.12
C TRP A 170 11.61 1.78 -3.85
N PHE A 171 11.08 1.44 -2.67
CA PHE A 171 11.77 1.64 -1.39
C PHE A 171 13.06 0.80 -1.24
N CYS A 172 13.14 -0.32 -1.95
CA CYS A 172 14.24 -1.28 -1.85
C CYS A 172 15.37 -1.07 -2.88
N ARG A 173 15.29 -0.04 -3.72
CA ARG A 173 16.31 0.27 -4.73
C ARG A 173 17.64 0.74 -4.13
#